data_AF-A0A2G8THW8-F1
#
_entry.id   AF-A0A2G8THW8-F1
#
_cell.length_a   1.000
_cell.length_b   1.000
_cell.length_c   1.000
_cell.angle_alpha   90.00
_cell.angle_beta   90.00
_cell.angle_gamma   90.00
#
_symmetry.space_group_name_H-M   'P 1'
#
loop_
_entity.id
_entity.type
_entity.pdbx_description
1 polymer ?
#
loop_
_entity_poly.entity_id
_entity_poly.type
_entity_poly.pdbx_seq_one_letter_code
_entity_poly.pdbx_strand_id
1 'polypeptide(L)'
;MIARRFFIASAVAGAALPVLPAGASRYAAKFHANEFPNPLLATHTGQRLRFYDDVVKGSKVLVFNMMYASCRNICPPNTAGLLQVQKLLRHRMGRDVFFYSLTLQPDLDRPADLHAYARRHGVGPGWTFLTGDRQGIDAIRRKLGYFDPDPNVDADLMQHTGMVRIENHALDRWMMMPSQLTPAKLARSIVELAS
;
A
#
# COMPACT_ATOMS: atom_id res chain seq x y z
N MET A 1 42.56 -27.23 74.32
CA MET A 1 42.76 -27.76 72.96
C MET A 1 41.53 -27.42 72.12
N ILE A 2 41.73 -26.57 71.10
CA ILE A 2 41.02 -26.41 69.83
C ILE A 2 39.49 -26.69 69.81
N ALA A 3 38.68 -25.63 69.85
CA ALA A 3 37.32 -25.64 69.32
C ALA A 3 37.28 -24.85 68.01
N ARG A 4 37.22 -25.59 66.90
CA ARG A 4 37.17 -25.08 65.52
C ARG A 4 35.87 -24.32 65.28
N ARG A 5 35.96 -23.02 65.01
CA ARG A 5 34.87 -22.24 64.41
C ARG A 5 34.82 -22.55 62.91
N PHE A 6 33.76 -23.22 62.47
CA PHE A 6 33.46 -23.40 61.05
C PHE A 6 32.87 -22.10 60.50
N PHE A 7 33.59 -21.43 59.61
CA PHE A 7 33.01 -20.41 58.74
C PHE A 7 32.42 -21.12 57.51
N ILE A 8 31.10 -21.04 57.35
CA ILE A 8 30.42 -21.45 56.12
C ILE A 8 30.57 -20.29 55.14
N ALA A 9 31.43 -20.46 54.12
CA ALA A 9 31.49 -19.56 52.98
C ALA A 9 30.39 -19.96 52.00
N SER A 10 29.30 -19.17 51.94
CA SER A 10 28.28 -19.32 50.90
C SER A 10 28.85 -18.89 49.55
N ALA A 11 29.20 -19.86 48.71
CA ALA A 11 29.51 -19.60 47.32
C ALA A 11 28.21 -19.25 46.57
N VAL A 12 27.98 -17.96 46.30
CA VAL A 12 26.96 -17.53 45.34
C VAL A 12 27.51 -17.85 43.96
N ALA A 13 27.14 -19.03 43.43
CA ALA A 13 27.38 -19.37 42.04
C ALA A 13 26.52 -18.43 41.17
N GLY A 14 27.13 -17.35 40.68
CA GLY A 14 26.52 -16.51 39.66
C GLY A 14 26.34 -17.33 38.39
N ALA A 15 25.12 -17.82 38.15
CA ALA A 15 24.75 -18.40 36.88
C ALA A 15 24.82 -17.28 35.83
N ALA A 16 25.89 -17.27 35.03
CA ALA A 16 25.98 -16.42 33.86
C ALA A 16 24.84 -16.81 32.92
N LEU A 17 23.86 -15.92 32.76
CA LEU A 17 22.82 -16.05 31.74
C LEU A 17 23.51 -16.16 30.38
N PRO A 18 23.19 -17.17 29.55
CA PRO A 18 23.78 -17.27 28.23
C PRO A 18 23.38 -16.03 27.43
N VAL A 19 24.38 -15.25 27.02
CA VAL A 19 24.18 -14.17 26.05
C VAL A 19 23.79 -14.84 24.75
N LEU A 20 22.49 -14.86 24.46
CA LEU A 20 21.99 -15.28 23.16
C LEU A 20 22.63 -14.38 22.10
N PRO A 21 23.19 -14.94 21.02
CA PRO A 21 23.63 -14.11 19.91
C PRO A 21 22.41 -13.33 19.41
N ALA A 22 22.60 -12.05 19.08
CA ALA A 22 21.63 -11.21 18.41
C ALA A 22 21.39 -11.73 16.98
N GLY A 23 20.83 -12.93 16.88
CA GLY A 23 20.17 -13.42 15.69
C GLY A 23 18.81 -12.77 15.68
N ALA A 24 18.70 -11.63 14.99
CA ALA A 24 17.46 -11.23 14.38
C ALA A 24 16.78 -12.49 13.83
N SER A 25 15.63 -12.77 14.41
CA SER A 25 15.08 -14.12 14.49
C SER A 25 15.10 -14.85 13.15
N ARG A 26 15.41 -16.14 13.16
CA ARG A 26 15.09 -17.03 12.02
C ARG A 26 13.59 -16.99 11.65
N TYR A 27 12.71 -16.43 12.51
CA TYR A 27 11.34 -16.05 12.17
C TYR A 27 11.23 -14.77 11.32
N ALA A 28 12.08 -13.76 11.50
CA ALA A 28 12.10 -12.57 10.64
C ALA A 28 12.51 -12.94 9.20
N ALA A 29 13.44 -13.89 9.06
CA ALA A 29 13.88 -14.42 7.76
C ALA A 29 12.79 -15.22 7.01
N LYS A 30 11.73 -15.70 7.69
CA LYS A 30 10.62 -16.44 7.06
C LYS A 30 9.47 -15.54 6.58
N PHE A 31 9.51 -14.24 6.85
CA PHE A 31 8.54 -13.28 6.32
C PHE A 31 8.93 -12.65 4.98
N HIS A 32 9.94 -13.17 4.26
CA HIS A 32 10.27 -12.73 2.90
C HIS A 32 9.46 -13.46 1.81
N ALA A 33 8.18 -13.77 2.10
CA ALA A 33 7.14 -13.95 1.08
C ALA A 33 6.53 -12.58 0.65
N ASN A 34 7.18 -11.48 1.06
CA ASN A 34 6.65 -10.12 1.17
C ASN A 34 7.08 -9.14 0.06
N GLU A 35 7.67 -9.57 -1.04
CA GLU A 35 7.97 -8.63 -2.12
C GLU A 35 6.70 -8.20 -2.84
N PHE A 36 6.54 -6.90 -3.05
CA PHE A 36 5.50 -6.38 -3.93
C PHE A 36 5.76 -6.90 -5.36
N PRO A 37 4.70 -7.26 -6.13
CA PRO A 37 4.89 -7.66 -7.51
C PRO A 37 5.51 -6.51 -8.30
N ASN A 38 6.33 -6.84 -9.30
CA ASN A 38 7.03 -5.84 -10.10
C ASN A 38 6.76 -5.93 -11.61
N PRO A 39 5.49 -6.04 -12.04
CA PRO A 39 5.15 -6.08 -13.47
C PRO A 39 5.43 -4.73 -14.14
N LEU A 40 5.60 -4.78 -15.46
CA LEU A 40 5.68 -3.59 -16.29
C LEU A 40 4.27 -3.05 -16.57
N LEU A 41 4.02 -1.80 -16.22
CA LEU A 41 2.75 -1.12 -16.40
C LEU A 41 2.88 0.01 -17.44
N ALA A 42 1.74 0.51 -17.89
CA ALA A 42 1.60 1.73 -18.65
C ALA A 42 0.78 2.76 -17.87
N THR A 43 1.23 4.01 -17.87
CA THR A 43 0.45 5.13 -17.38
C THR A 43 -0.56 5.59 -18.43
N HIS A 44 -1.60 6.28 -18.01
CA HIS A 44 -2.52 7.01 -18.89
C HIS A 44 -1.86 8.10 -19.74
N THR A 45 -0.59 8.46 -19.50
CA THR A 45 0.17 9.40 -20.35
C THR A 45 1.12 8.68 -21.31
N GLY A 46 1.07 7.34 -21.37
CA GLY A 46 1.88 6.52 -22.27
C GLY A 46 3.27 6.17 -21.74
N GLN A 47 3.62 6.56 -20.52
CA GLN A 47 4.89 6.17 -19.89
C GLN A 47 4.85 4.71 -19.44
N ARG A 48 5.99 4.04 -19.49
CA ARG A 48 6.17 2.68 -18.96
C ARG A 48 6.91 2.75 -17.63
N LEU A 49 6.49 1.93 -16.67
CA LEU A 49 7.09 1.85 -15.34
C LEU A 49 6.98 0.45 -14.76
N ARG A 50 7.84 0.10 -13.82
CA ARG A 50 7.80 -1.12 -13.02
C ARG A 50 7.15 -0.81 -11.68
N PHE A 51 6.13 -1.57 -11.30
CA PHE A 51 5.30 -1.24 -10.13
C PHE A 51 6.12 -1.10 -8.84
N TYR A 52 6.98 -2.07 -8.51
CA TYR A 52 7.76 -1.97 -7.29
C TYR A 52 8.82 -0.88 -7.40
N ASP A 53 9.67 -0.94 -8.41
CA ASP A 53 10.84 -0.07 -8.51
C ASP A 53 10.49 1.41 -8.65
N ASP A 54 9.48 1.73 -9.46
CA ASP A 54 9.12 3.11 -9.79
C ASP A 54 7.97 3.65 -8.93
N VAL A 55 7.01 2.80 -8.52
CA VAL A 55 5.82 3.24 -7.77
C VAL A 55 5.95 3.01 -6.28
N VAL A 56 6.36 1.84 -5.82
CA VAL A 56 6.31 1.47 -4.39
C VAL A 56 7.57 1.86 -3.63
N LYS A 57 8.74 1.57 -4.21
CA LYS A 57 10.04 1.74 -3.56
C LYS A 57 10.30 3.21 -3.20
N GLY A 58 10.78 3.43 -1.97
CA GLY A 58 11.15 4.75 -1.45
C GLY A 58 10.22 5.29 -0.35
N SER A 59 10.49 6.51 0.09
CA SER A 59 9.84 7.15 1.25
C SER A 59 8.74 8.13 0.81
N LYS A 60 7.63 7.59 0.31
CA LYS A 60 6.46 8.34 -0.16
C LYS A 60 5.18 7.72 0.36
N VAL A 61 4.14 8.53 0.55
CA VAL A 61 2.81 8.01 0.83
C VAL A 61 2.07 7.80 -0.48
N LEU A 62 1.61 6.57 -0.67
CA LEU A 62 0.92 6.11 -1.87
C LEU A 62 -0.54 5.87 -1.52
N VAL A 63 -1.44 6.40 -2.34
CA VAL A 63 -2.88 6.10 -2.24
C VAL A 63 -3.27 5.34 -3.49
N PHE A 64 -3.62 4.07 -3.32
CA PHE A 64 -4.14 3.23 -4.39
C PHE A 64 -5.66 3.16 -4.34
N ASN A 65 -6.29 3.03 -5.50
CA ASN A 65 -7.67 2.61 -5.63
C ASN A 65 -7.88 1.81 -6.92
N MET A 66 -8.88 0.94 -6.92
CA MET A 66 -9.29 0.18 -8.11
C MET A 66 -10.40 0.94 -8.84
N MET A 67 -10.41 0.88 -10.17
CA MET A 67 -11.44 1.48 -11.03
C MET A 67 -11.48 0.80 -12.40
N TYR A 68 -12.36 1.22 -13.31
CA TYR A 68 -12.23 0.96 -14.76
C TYR A 68 -12.99 2.03 -15.54
N ALA A 69 -12.55 2.37 -16.75
CA ALA A 69 -12.95 3.61 -17.42
C ALA A 69 -14.43 3.64 -17.84
N SER A 70 -15.01 2.48 -18.13
CA SER A 70 -16.41 2.32 -18.56
C SER A 70 -17.42 2.33 -17.40
N CYS A 71 -16.96 2.34 -16.16
CA CYS A 71 -17.76 2.30 -14.94
C CYS A 71 -18.68 3.52 -14.81
N ARG A 72 -19.99 3.30 -14.71
CA ARG A 72 -21.01 4.37 -14.61
C ARG A 72 -21.62 4.56 -13.22
N ASN A 73 -21.25 3.73 -12.26
CA ASN A 73 -21.86 3.71 -10.94
C ASN A 73 -20.91 4.23 -9.86
N ILE A 74 -20.11 3.33 -9.26
CA ILE A 74 -19.32 3.64 -8.06
C ILE A 74 -18.01 4.40 -8.34
N CYS A 75 -17.41 4.27 -9.54
CA CYS A 75 -16.13 4.91 -9.85
C CYS A 75 -16.20 6.45 -9.95
N PRO A 76 -17.20 7.05 -10.65
CA PRO A 76 -17.34 8.50 -10.71
C PRO A 76 -17.45 9.22 -9.35
N PRO A 77 -18.34 8.82 -8.40
CA PRO A 77 -18.42 9.47 -7.10
C PRO A 77 -17.16 9.26 -6.26
N ASN A 78 -16.51 8.09 -6.35
CA ASN A 78 -15.24 7.85 -5.65
C ASN A 78 -14.12 8.74 -6.18
N THR A 79 -14.06 8.91 -7.50
CA THR A 79 -13.11 9.83 -8.15
C THR A 79 -13.38 11.27 -7.70
N ALA A 80 -14.65 11.69 -7.64
CA ALA A 80 -15.02 13.01 -7.15
C ALA A 80 -14.63 13.25 -5.68
N GLY A 81 -14.80 12.26 -4.81
CA GLY A 81 -14.35 12.31 -3.42
C GLY A 81 -12.83 12.46 -3.30
N LEU A 82 -12.07 11.65 -4.04
CA LEU A 82 -10.61 11.70 -4.08
C LEU A 82 -10.06 13.00 -4.67
N LEU A 83 -10.77 13.66 -5.60
CA LEU A 83 -10.40 15.00 -6.09
C LEU A 83 -10.45 16.05 -4.97
N GLN A 84 -11.41 15.95 -4.05
CA GLN A 84 -11.45 16.84 -2.89
C GLN A 84 -10.25 16.61 -1.97
N VAL A 85 -9.85 15.35 -1.78
CA VAL A 85 -8.64 15.01 -1.03
C VAL A 85 -7.39 15.55 -1.74
N GLN A 86 -7.29 15.38 -3.07
CA GLN A 86 -6.20 15.93 -3.88
C GLN A 86 -6.10 17.45 -3.69
N LYS A 87 -7.23 18.17 -3.67
CA LYS A 87 -7.28 19.62 -3.44
C LYS A 87 -6.79 20.01 -2.05
N LEU A 88 -7.18 19.27 -1.01
CA LEU A 88 -6.72 19.48 0.37
C LEU A 88 -5.20 19.25 0.49
N LEU A 89 -4.68 18.25 -0.23
CA LEU A 89 -3.27 17.87 -0.21
C LEU A 89 -2.43 18.50 -1.34
N ARG A 90 -2.94 19.51 -2.06
CA ARG A 90 -2.34 20.06 -3.29
C ARG A 90 -0.84 20.35 -3.22
N HIS A 91 -0.35 20.80 -2.06
CA HIS A 91 1.06 21.16 -1.85
C HIS A 91 1.98 19.97 -1.60
N ARG A 92 1.41 18.78 -1.39
CA ARG A 92 2.11 17.50 -1.20
C ARG A 92 2.00 16.57 -2.41
N MET A 93 0.97 16.78 -3.24
CA MET A 93 0.72 15.98 -4.43
C MET A 93 1.93 16.03 -5.38
N GLY A 94 2.44 14.85 -5.77
CA GLY A 94 3.57 14.75 -6.68
C GLY A 94 4.93 14.99 -6.05
N ARG A 95 4.99 15.30 -4.74
CA ARG A 95 6.23 15.51 -3.99
C ARG A 95 6.45 14.37 -3.00
N ASP A 96 5.51 14.19 -2.09
CA ASP A 96 5.57 13.21 -1.00
C ASP A 96 4.26 12.43 -0.82
N VAL A 97 3.21 12.82 -1.55
CA VAL A 97 1.94 12.08 -1.67
C VAL A 97 1.64 11.82 -3.15
N PHE A 98 1.33 10.57 -3.49
CA PHE A 98 1.02 10.18 -4.86
C PHE A 98 -0.20 9.29 -4.89
N PHE A 99 -1.11 9.55 -5.84
CA PHE A 99 -2.31 8.75 -6.03
C PHE A 99 -2.13 7.87 -7.28
N TYR A 100 -2.58 6.63 -7.19
CA TYR A 100 -2.52 5.66 -8.27
C TYR A 100 -3.86 4.93 -8.39
N SER A 101 -4.55 5.15 -9.49
CA SER A 101 -5.75 4.38 -9.82
C SER A 101 -5.40 3.28 -10.81
N LEU A 102 -5.65 2.02 -10.45
CA LEU A 102 -5.39 0.88 -11.32
C LEU A 102 -6.70 0.38 -11.93
N THR A 103 -6.69 0.10 -13.23
CA THR A 103 -7.85 -0.49 -13.89
C THR A 103 -8.03 -1.96 -13.51
N LEU A 104 -9.27 -2.40 -13.30
CA LEU A 104 -9.69 -3.80 -13.18
C LEU A 104 -9.98 -4.46 -14.54
N GLN A 105 -9.99 -3.68 -15.62
CA GLN A 105 -10.24 -4.14 -16.99
C GLN A 105 -9.06 -3.84 -17.92
N PRO A 106 -7.84 -4.33 -17.64
CA PRO A 106 -6.64 -4.00 -18.41
C PRO A 106 -6.72 -4.35 -19.91
N ASP A 107 -7.51 -5.36 -20.28
CA ASP A 107 -7.69 -5.77 -21.68
C ASP A 107 -8.56 -4.78 -22.48
N LEU A 108 -9.34 -3.94 -21.79
CA LEU A 108 -10.25 -2.96 -22.38
C LEU A 108 -9.73 -1.53 -22.21
N ASP A 109 -9.24 -1.20 -21.02
CA ASP A 109 -8.80 0.13 -20.64
C ASP A 109 -7.37 0.40 -21.11
N ARG A 110 -7.25 0.92 -22.33
CA ARG A 110 -5.96 1.35 -22.89
C ARG A 110 -5.50 2.64 -22.21
N PRO A 111 -4.22 3.00 -22.31
CA PRO A 111 -3.71 4.28 -21.80
C PRO A 111 -4.55 5.50 -22.22
N ALA A 112 -5.02 5.53 -23.48
CA ALA A 112 -5.86 6.60 -24.00
C ALA A 112 -7.24 6.69 -23.34
N ASP A 113 -7.86 5.55 -23.01
CA ASP A 113 -9.17 5.49 -22.35
C ASP A 113 -9.06 6.00 -20.90
N LEU A 114 -8.01 5.56 -20.19
CA LEU A 114 -7.68 6.06 -18.86
C LEU A 114 -7.34 7.55 -18.88
N HIS A 115 -6.67 8.03 -19.95
CA HIS A 115 -6.38 9.45 -20.12
C HIS A 115 -7.66 10.27 -20.28
N ALA A 116 -8.59 9.78 -21.12
CA ALA A 116 -9.88 10.40 -21.32
C ALA A 116 -10.70 10.41 -20.02
N TYR A 117 -10.66 9.33 -19.23
CA TYR A 117 -11.29 9.27 -17.90
C TYR A 117 -10.70 10.33 -16.96
N ALA A 118 -9.37 10.36 -16.79
CA ALA A 118 -8.70 11.32 -15.92
C ALA A 118 -9.02 12.77 -16.31
N ARG A 119 -9.00 13.10 -17.61
CA ARG A 119 -9.36 14.42 -18.13
C ARG A 119 -10.83 14.78 -17.88
N ARG A 120 -11.75 13.85 -18.16
CA ARG A 120 -13.20 14.06 -17.95
C ARG A 120 -13.51 14.41 -16.49
N HIS A 121 -12.81 13.79 -15.55
CA HIS A 121 -12.99 14.03 -14.12
C HIS A 121 -12.16 15.20 -13.58
N GLY A 122 -11.25 15.78 -14.36
CA GLY A 122 -10.42 16.91 -13.91
C GLY A 122 -9.32 16.51 -12.93
N VAL A 123 -8.77 15.30 -13.08
CA VAL A 123 -7.64 14.81 -12.26
C VAL A 123 -6.41 15.71 -12.46
N GLY A 124 -5.87 16.22 -11.34
CA GLY A 124 -4.69 17.06 -11.33
C GLY A 124 -3.36 16.31 -11.18
N PRO A 125 -2.23 17.03 -11.10
CA PRO A 125 -0.90 16.46 -10.90
C PRO A 125 -0.77 15.58 -9.65
N GLY A 126 0.19 14.64 -9.69
CA GLY A 126 0.45 13.70 -8.59
C GLY A 126 -0.54 12.54 -8.52
N TRP A 127 -1.49 12.43 -9.46
CA TRP A 127 -2.40 11.29 -9.58
C TRP A 127 -2.28 10.64 -10.95
N THR A 128 -1.87 9.37 -10.96
CA THR A 128 -1.63 8.60 -12.18
C THR A 128 -2.60 7.42 -12.30
N PHE A 129 -3.15 7.23 -13.50
CA PHE A 129 -3.93 6.04 -13.83
C PHE A 129 -3.03 5.01 -14.51
N LEU A 130 -3.17 3.73 -14.15
CA LEU A 130 -2.30 2.64 -14.57
C LEU A 130 -3.10 1.49 -15.19
N THR A 131 -2.53 0.91 -16.23
CA THR A 131 -2.95 -0.36 -16.84
C THR A 131 -1.73 -1.25 -17.11
N GLY A 132 -1.92 -2.49 -17.49
CA GLY A 132 -0.85 -3.47 -17.68
C GLY A 132 -1.39 -4.76 -18.26
N ASP A 133 -0.64 -5.86 -18.13
CA ASP A 133 -1.19 -7.17 -18.40
C ASP A 133 -2.12 -7.63 -17.26
N ARG A 134 -3.11 -8.47 -17.59
CA ARG A 134 -4.11 -8.94 -16.62
C ARG A 134 -3.50 -9.63 -15.40
N GLN A 135 -2.47 -10.45 -15.59
CA GLN A 135 -1.83 -11.18 -14.51
C GLN A 135 -1.11 -10.22 -13.54
N GLY A 136 -0.39 -9.23 -14.07
CA GLY A 136 0.30 -8.21 -13.31
C GLY A 136 -0.66 -7.34 -12.51
N ILE A 137 -1.76 -6.90 -13.13
CA ILE A 137 -2.81 -6.14 -12.44
C ILE A 137 -3.45 -6.97 -11.33
N ASP A 138 -3.78 -8.25 -11.57
CA ASP A 138 -4.39 -9.11 -10.56
C ASP A 138 -3.43 -9.38 -9.39
N ALA A 139 -2.13 -9.60 -9.67
CA ALA A 139 -1.11 -9.75 -8.65
C ALA A 139 -0.99 -8.49 -7.77
N ILE A 140 -1.01 -7.29 -8.36
CA ILE A 140 -0.99 -6.02 -7.61
C ILE A 140 -2.27 -5.88 -6.78
N ARG A 141 -3.43 -6.08 -7.39
CA ARG A 141 -4.76 -6.00 -6.76
C ARG A 141 -4.79 -6.88 -5.49
N ARG A 142 -4.39 -8.15 -5.61
CA ARG A 142 -4.31 -9.10 -4.50
C ARG A 142 -3.28 -8.69 -3.45
N LYS A 143 -2.07 -8.28 -3.84
CA LYS A 143 -1.03 -7.82 -2.88
C LYS A 143 -1.47 -6.60 -2.08
N LEU A 144 -2.21 -5.68 -2.71
CA LEU A 144 -2.76 -4.50 -2.06
C LEU A 144 -3.99 -4.83 -1.18
N GLY A 145 -4.47 -6.08 -1.18
CA GLY A 145 -5.60 -6.52 -0.36
C GLY A 145 -6.97 -6.28 -0.99
N TYR A 146 -7.04 -5.93 -2.27
CA TYR A 146 -8.31 -5.76 -3.01
C TYR A 146 -8.82 -7.09 -3.53
N PHE A 147 -8.98 -8.10 -2.66
CA PHE A 147 -9.50 -9.40 -3.06
C PHE A 147 -10.47 -9.95 -2.03
N ASP A 148 -11.38 -10.80 -2.49
CA ASP A 148 -12.22 -11.62 -1.63
C ASP A 148 -11.72 -13.08 -1.65
N PRO A 149 -11.74 -13.79 -0.51
CA PRO A 149 -11.45 -15.23 -0.48
C PRO A 149 -12.44 -16.07 -1.28
N ASP A 150 -13.71 -15.65 -1.41
CA ASP A 150 -14.70 -16.29 -2.27
C ASP A 150 -14.47 -15.86 -3.74
N PRO A 151 -14.10 -16.80 -4.65
CA PRO A 151 -13.83 -16.48 -6.05
C PRO A 151 -15.01 -15.83 -6.78
N ASN A 152 -16.25 -16.14 -6.39
CA ASN A 152 -17.43 -15.58 -7.05
C ASN A 152 -17.62 -14.12 -6.66
N VAL A 153 -17.33 -13.77 -5.40
CA VAL A 153 -17.35 -12.39 -4.92
C VAL A 153 -16.15 -11.62 -5.48
N ASP A 154 -14.98 -12.26 -5.52
CA ASP A 154 -13.75 -11.65 -6.05
C ASP A 154 -13.85 -11.29 -7.53
N ALA A 155 -14.61 -12.08 -8.31
CA ALA A 155 -14.88 -11.83 -9.71
C ALA A 155 -15.80 -10.61 -9.95
N ASP A 156 -16.56 -10.17 -8.95
CA ASP A 156 -17.36 -8.95 -9.03
C ASP A 156 -16.48 -7.70 -8.84
N LEU A 157 -16.19 -7.03 -9.95
CA LEU A 157 -15.36 -5.82 -10.00
C LEU A 157 -15.91 -4.67 -9.13
N MET A 158 -17.18 -4.72 -8.71
CA MET A 158 -17.79 -3.69 -7.87
C MET A 158 -17.39 -3.76 -6.40
N GLN A 159 -16.93 -4.92 -5.91
CA GLN A 159 -16.64 -5.11 -4.47
C GLN A 159 -15.44 -4.27 -3.98
N HIS A 160 -14.50 -3.94 -4.87
CA HIS A 160 -13.22 -3.31 -4.49
C HIS A 160 -13.09 -1.83 -4.84
N THR A 161 -14.02 -1.30 -5.64
CA THR A 161 -13.92 0.08 -6.15
C THR A 161 -14.17 1.14 -5.08
N GLY A 162 -14.87 0.79 -3.99
CA GLY A 162 -15.21 1.65 -2.85
C GLY A 162 -14.11 1.89 -1.83
N MET A 163 -12.94 1.27 -1.99
CA MET A 163 -11.88 1.27 -0.99
C MET A 163 -10.61 1.93 -1.53
N VAL A 164 -9.90 2.62 -0.63
CA VAL A 164 -8.58 3.20 -0.90
C VAL A 164 -7.56 2.57 0.04
N ARG A 165 -6.40 2.26 -0.52
CA ARG A 165 -5.27 1.67 0.19
C ARG A 165 -4.21 2.74 0.34
N ILE A 166 -3.90 3.11 1.58
CA ILE A 166 -2.86 4.09 1.90
C ILE A 166 -1.64 3.30 2.37
N GLU A 167 -0.50 3.54 1.73
CA GLU A 167 0.73 2.77 1.89
C GLU A 167 1.92 3.71 2.11
N ASN A 168 2.77 3.38 3.07
CA ASN A 168 4.09 3.96 3.25
C ASN A 168 5.08 2.81 3.43
N HIS A 169 5.67 2.40 2.31
CA HIS A 169 6.51 1.21 2.24
C HIS A 169 7.78 1.32 3.08
N ALA A 170 8.40 2.51 3.13
CA ALA A 170 9.62 2.74 3.91
C ALA A 170 9.41 2.57 5.43
N LEU A 171 8.19 2.79 5.92
CA LEU A 171 7.83 2.61 7.33
C LEU A 171 7.12 1.27 7.60
N ASP A 172 6.91 0.43 6.59
CA ASP A 172 6.07 -0.77 6.66
C ASP A 172 4.69 -0.48 7.30
N ARG A 173 4.10 0.66 6.91
CA ARG A 173 2.83 1.15 7.46
C ARG A 173 1.79 1.27 6.38
N TRP A 174 0.59 0.83 6.72
CA TRP A 174 -0.46 0.74 5.74
C TRP A 174 -1.84 0.69 6.37
N MET A 175 -2.82 1.27 5.68
CA MET A 175 -4.24 1.15 6.05
C MET A 175 -5.14 1.04 4.82
N MET A 176 -6.37 0.60 5.02
CA MET A 176 -7.42 0.62 4.00
C MET A 176 -8.64 1.36 4.56
N MET A 177 -9.27 2.18 3.74
CA MET A 177 -10.40 3.03 4.14
C MET A 177 -11.43 3.13 3.02
N PRO A 178 -12.71 3.37 3.31
CA PRO A 178 -13.67 3.71 2.27
C PRO A 178 -13.31 5.03 1.58
N SER A 179 -13.38 5.07 0.25
CA SER A 179 -13.12 6.27 -0.55
C SER A 179 -14.13 7.39 -0.29
N GLN A 180 -15.31 7.04 0.25
CA GLN A 180 -16.42 7.96 0.51
C GLN A 180 -16.41 8.55 1.94
N LEU A 181 -15.35 8.30 2.73
CA LEU A 181 -15.14 9.08 3.94
C LEU A 181 -15.07 10.58 3.62
N THR A 182 -15.32 11.42 4.62
CA THR A 182 -15.19 12.86 4.43
C THR A 182 -13.77 13.20 3.94
N PRO A 183 -13.62 14.08 2.93
CA PRO A 183 -12.32 14.38 2.36
C PRO A 183 -11.28 14.82 3.41
N ALA A 184 -11.73 15.56 4.44
CA ALA A 184 -10.88 15.99 5.53
C ALA A 184 -10.34 14.83 6.37
N LYS A 185 -11.17 13.82 6.69
CA LYS A 185 -10.75 12.65 7.46
C LYS A 185 -9.76 11.81 6.66
N LEU A 186 -10.04 11.58 5.37
CA LEU A 186 -9.15 10.82 4.51
C LEU A 186 -7.80 11.54 4.29
N ALA A 187 -7.83 12.86 4.05
CA ALA A 187 -6.60 13.67 3.94
C ALA A 187 -5.77 13.61 5.23
N ARG A 188 -6.40 13.70 6.40
CA ARG A 188 -5.72 13.57 7.69
C ARG A 188 -5.03 12.22 7.84
N SER A 189 -5.72 11.12 7.55
CA SER A 189 -5.14 9.77 7.64
C SER A 189 -3.95 9.57 6.69
N ILE A 190 -3.99 10.16 5.48
CA ILE A 190 -2.85 10.16 4.55
C ILE A 190 -1.64 10.89 5.17
N VAL A 191 -1.87 12.03 5.84
CA VAL A 191 -0.80 12.79 6.50
C VAL A 191 -0.23 12.05 7.71
N GLU A 192 -1.08 11.43 8.53
CA GLU A 192 -0.67 10.66 9.70
C GLU A 192 0.21 9.45 9.33
N LEU A 193 -0.09 8.79 8.21
CA LEU A 193 0.74 7.68 7.70
C LEU A 193 2.12 8.16 7.17
N ALA A 194 2.29 9.46 6.92
CA ALA A 194 3.54 10.05 6.48
C ALA A 194 4.51 10.40 7.63
N SER A 195 4.02 10.39 8.88
CA SER A 195 4.74 10.83 10.09
C SER A 195 5.28 9.65 10.89
#